data_AF-A0A840ZSD5-F1
#
_entry.id   AF-A0A840ZSD5-F1
#
_cell.length_a   1.000
_cell.length_b   1.000
_cell.length_c   1.000
_cell.angle_alpha   90.00
_cell.angle_beta   90.00
_cell.angle_gamma   90.00
#
_symmetry.space_group_name_H-M   'P 1'
#
loop_
_entity.id
_entity.type
_entity.pdbx_description
1 polymer ?
#
loop_
_entity_poly.entity_id
_entity_poly.type
_entity_poly.pdbx_seq_one_letter_code
_entity_poly.pdbx_strand_id
1 'polypeptide(L)'
;MTNHNHWPNTSRHALYFSFIILINITSTAICSAQPQTNSADRVIKDIQQKIYILGEVNGGNPEEWGKAEQMAVSALREIARSSPSSLNERNSNGQTPLMSAAQMGLAPIVEELLTSPDVRNNLDIKGPAGTAWQQSMLAIRQSMPSCYPQIRNPFVFVDIVVTQPYYLDRNPYPRIRQLLEDAGADHDMEAARESWMNLCTTQSPNTKKVMTDTSDVQKSAIQLGAVDFNSKLNKAKGK
;
A
#
# COMPACT_ATOMS: atom_id res chain seq x y z
N MET A 1 87.81 32.39 -33.41
CA MET A 1 88.43 31.19 -32.81
C MET A 1 87.59 29.98 -33.19
N THR A 2 88.26 29.01 -33.78
CA THR A 2 87.78 27.89 -34.60
C THR A 2 87.32 26.67 -33.78
N ASN A 3 86.25 26.01 -34.22
CA ASN A 3 86.17 24.56 -34.53
C ASN A 3 84.71 24.20 -34.90
N HIS A 4 84.40 23.92 -36.17
CA HIS A 4 84.46 22.62 -36.87
C HIS A 4 83.39 21.61 -36.40
N ASN A 5 82.32 21.44 -37.21
CA ASN A 5 82.03 20.29 -38.11
C ASN A 5 80.97 19.38 -37.44
N HIS A 6 79.95 18.77 -38.06
CA HIS A 6 79.70 18.37 -39.45
C HIS A 6 78.18 18.01 -39.61
N TRP A 7 77.53 18.55 -40.66
CA TRP A 7 76.50 18.03 -41.61
C TRP A 7 75.83 16.61 -41.46
N PRO A 8 74.78 16.25 -42.25
CA PRO A 8 73.48 16.91 -42.55
C PRO A 8 72.27 15.96 -42.86
N ASN A 9 71.12 16.54 -43.26
CA ASN A 9 70.07 16.04 -44.21
C ASN A 9 69.18 14.84 -43.83
N THR A 10 67.89 14.74 -44.19
CA THR A 10 66.95 15.52 -45.04
C THR A 10 65.53 15.02 -44.71
N SER A 11 64.58 15.91 -44.42
CA SER A 11 63.40 16.28 -45.27
C SER A 11 62.14 15.42 -45.17
N ARG A 12 61.03 16.07 -44.75
CA ARG A 12 59.83 16.47 -45.54
C ARG A 12 58.63 16.63 -44.57
N HIS A 13 58.15 17.87 -44.34
CA HIS A 13 56.88 18.44 -44.87
C HIS A 13 55.63 17.74 -44.28
N ALA A 14 54.60 18.38 -43.73
CA ALA A 14 54.18 19.78 -43.70
C ALA A 14 53.05 19.99 -42.66
N LEU A 15 52.96 21.21 -42.12
CA LEU A 15 51.78 22.04 -41.77
C LEU A 15 50.65 21.40 -40.94
N TYR A 16 50.56 21.69 -39.64
CA TYR A 16 49.81 22.81 -39.02
C TYR A 16 48.32 22.86 -39.40
N PHE A 17 47.45 22.51 -38.45
CA PHE A 17 46.26 23.30 -38.07
C PHE A 17 45.66 22.73 -36.77
N SER A 18 45.96 23.39 -35.64
CA SER A 18 45.30 23.13 -34.36
C SER A 18 43.92 23.80 -34.37
N PHE A 19 42.86 22.99 -34.40
CA PHE A 19 41.49 23.45 -34.16
C PHE A 19 41.12 23.15 -32.70
N ILE A 20 41.11 24.19 -31.86
CA ILE A 20 40.56 24.11 -30.52
C ILE A 20 39.04 24.30 -30.65
N ILE A 21 38.27 23.21 -30.52
CA ILE A 21 36.82 23.26 -30.37
C ILE A 21 36.52 23.38 -28.87
N LEU A 22 36.10 24.57 -28.45
CA LEU A 22 35.47 24.82 -27.16
C LEU A 22 34.07 24.18 -27.16
N ILE A 23 33.92 23.00 -26.55
CA ILE A 23 32.61 22.41 -26.29
C ILE A 23 32.03 23.08 -25.05
N ASN A 24 31.09 24.01 -25.26
CA ASN A 24 30.16 24.44 -24.22
C ASN A 24 29.20 23.28 -23.93
N ILE A 25 29.48 22.50 -22.88
CA ILE A 25 28.50 21.54 -22.36
C ILE A 25 27.52 22.34 -21.51
N THR A 26 26.43 22.78 -22.14
CA THR A 26 25.24 23.19 -21.40
C THR A 26 24.68 21.95 -20.72
N SER A 27 24.86 21.87 -19.40
CA SER A 27 24.20 20.88 -18.55
C SER A 27 22.68 21.05 -18.67
N THR A 28 22.07 20.38 -19.64
CA THR A 28 20.64 20.14 -19.61
C THR A 28 20.40 19.12 -18.51
N ALA A 29 19.81 19.59 -17.41
CA ALA A 29 19.26 18.70 -16.41
C ALA A 29 18.14 17.90 -17.09
N ILE A 30 18.47 16.70 -17.58
CA ILE A 30 17.48 15.69 -17.95
C ILE A 30 16.89 15.24 -16.61
N CYS A 31 15.81 15.90 -16.20
CA CYS A 31 14.93 15.36 -15.18
C CYS A 31 14.30 14.10 -15.79
N SER A 32 14.95 12.96 -15.57
CA SER A 32 14.35 11.67 -15.87
C SER A 32 13.24 11.46 -14.84
N ALA A 33 12.04 11.93 -15.16
CA ALA A 33 10.85 11.38 -14.54
C ALA A 33 10.80 9.90 -14.95
N GLN A 34 11.19 9.00 -14.05
CA GLN A 34 11.04 7.57 -14.27
C GLN A 34 9.57 7.30 -14.68
N PRO A 35 9.34 6.47 -15.72
CA PRO A 35 7.99 6.13 -16.12
C PRO A 35 7.25 5.59 -14.90
N GLN A 36 6.14 6.26 -14.57
CA GLN A 36 5.25 5.84 -13.52
C GLN A 36 4.80 4.39 -13.82
N THR A 37 5.36 3.42 -13.10
CA THR A 37 5.05 2.00 -13.33
C THR A 37 3.61 1.71 -12.93
N ASN A 38 2.84 1.15 -13.85
CA ASN A 38 1.49 0.62 -13.63
C ASN A 38 1.61 -0.65 -12.77
N SER A 39 1.58 -0.52 -11.45
CA SER A 39 1.67 -1.65 -10.51
C SER A 39 0.37 -1.83 -9.73
N ALA A 40 0.11 -3.06 -9.25
CA ALA A 40 -1.07 -3.36 -8.46
C ALA A 40 -1.11 -2.57 -7.13
N ASP A 41 0.05 -2.35 -6.49
CA ASP A 41 0.17 -1.51 -5.30
C ASP A 41 -0.29 -0.06 -5.56
N ARG A 42 0.02 0.49 -6.74
CA ARG A 42 -0.48 1.83 -7.11
C ARG A 42 -1.99 1.86 -7.21
N VAL A 43 -2.61 0.86 -7.87
CA VAL A 43 -4.07 0.80 -7.99
C VAL A 43 -4.74 0.79 -6.62
N ILE A 44 -4.18 0.03 -5.66
CA ILE A 44 -4.65 -0.03 -4.27
C ILE A 44 -4.55 1.33 -3.57
N LYS A 45 -3.44 2.05 -3.75
CA LYS A 45 -3.26 3.40 -3.19
C LYS A 45 -4.23 4.40 -3.81
N ASP A 46 -4.43 4.33 -5.12
CA ASP A 46 -5.30 5.24 -5.86
C ASP A 46 -6.77 5.09 -5.44
N ILE A 47 -7.27 3.85 -5.28
CA ILE A 47 -8.64 3.63 -4.78
C ILE A 47 -8.79 4.06 -3.32
N GLN A 48 -7.80 3.81 -2.46
CA GLN A 48 -7.83 4.27 -1.07
C GLN A 48 -7.94 5.81 -1.01
N GLN A 49 -7.11 6.49 -1.80
CA GLN A 49 -7.14 7.95 -1.90
C GLN A 49 -8.49 8.43 -2.47
N LYS A 50 -9.06 7.73 -3.45
CA LYS A 50 -10.36 8.07 -4.02
C LYS A 50 -11.49 7.93 -3.00
N ILE A 51 -11.49 6.87 -2.18
CA ILE A 51 -12.47 6.67 -1.11
C ILE A 51 -12.38 7.81 -0.08
N TYR A 52 -11.17 8.19 0.33
CA TYR A 52 -10.94 9.35 1.20
C TYR A 52 -11.52 10.65 0.59
N ILE A 53 -11.19 10.94 -0.67
CA ILE A 53 -11.68 12.15 -1.35
C ILE A 53 -13.20 12.18 -1.43
N LEU A 54 -13.84 11.05 -1.75
CA LEU A 54 -15.30 10.96 -1.79
C LEU A 54 -15.90 11.23 -0.39
N GLY A 55 -15.30 10.65 0.65
CA GLY A 55 -15.68 10.91 2.04
C GLY A 55 -15.61 12.39 2.43
N GLU A 56 -14.51 13.06 2.08
CA GLU A 56 -14.30 14.49 2.35
C GLU A 56 -15.25 15.40 1.56
N VAL A 57 -15.45 15.12 0.27
CA VAL A 57 -16.18 16.03 -0.63
C VAL A 57 -17.69 15.96 -0.42
N ASN A 58 -18.24 14.77 -0.17
CA ASN A 58 -19.69 14.58 -0.12
C ASN A 58 -20.16 13.56 0.93
N GLY A 59 -19.31 13.16 1.87
CA GLY A 59 -19.60 12.10 2.84
C GLY A 59 -19.51 10.69 2.25
N GLY A 60 -19.27 10.58 0.95
CA GLY A 60 -19.32 9.36 0.16
C GLY A 60 -20.74 8.83 -0.03
N ASN A 61 -20.97 8.16 -1.16
CA ASN A 61 -22.19 7.39 -1.38
C ASN A 61 -21.90 6.06 -2.07
N PRO A 62 -22.79 5.06 -1.94
CA PRO A 62 -22.57 3.71 -2.47
C PRO A 62 -22.32 3.64 -3.98
N GLU A 63 -22.92 4.53 -4.76
CA GLU A 63 -22.79 4.55 -6.23
C GLU A 63 -21.39 4.99 -6.65
N GLU A 64 -20.87 6.07 -6.08
CA GLU A 64 -19.54 6.59 -6.41
C GLU A 64 -18.41 5.67 -5.93
N TRP A 65 -18.56 5.05 -4.76
CA TRP A 65 -17.64 4.00 -4.33
C TRP A 65 -17.67 2.82 -5.30
N GLY A 66 -18.86 2.40 -5.77
CA GLY A 66 -19.00 1.33 -6.75
C GLY A 66 -18.28 1.65 -8.07
N LYS A 67 -18.38 2.89 -8.55
CA LYS A 67 -17.64 3.36 -9.74
C LYS A 67 -16.14 3.32 -9.51
N ALA A 68 -15.65 3.81 -8.36
CA ALA A 68 -14.23 3.78 -8.02
C ALA A 68 -13.69 2.35 -7.92
N GLU A 69 -14.44 1.44 -7.29
CA GLU A 69 -14.15 0.01 -7.19
C GLU A 69 -14.03 -0.64 -8.58
N GLN A 70 -15.00 -0.40 -9.47
CA GLN A 70 -14.98 -0.93 -10.84
C GLN A 70 -13.81 -0.40 -11.68
N MET A 71 -13.47 0.88 -11.53
CA MET A 71 -12.30 1.47 -12.20
C MET A 71 -11.01 0.78 -11.75
N ALA A 72 -10.84 0.56 -10.44
CA ALA A 72 -9.67 -0.11 -9.89
C ALA A 72 -9.59 -1.59 -10.30
N VAL A 73 -10.72 -2.32 -10.29
CA VAL A 73 -10.79 -3.69 -10.81
C VAL A 73 -10.40 -3.73 -12.29
N SER A 74 -10.87 -2.78 -13.10
CA SER A 74 -10.52 -2.70 -14.53
C SER A 74 -9.03 -2.43 -14.74
N ALA A 75 -8.42 -1.57 -13.90
CA ALA A 75 -6.98 -1.33 -13.93
C ALA A 75 -6.17 -2.57 -13.56
N LEU A 76 -6.61 -3.34 -12.55
CA LEU A 76 -5.96 -4.61 -12.19
C LEU A 76 -6.04 -5.65 -13.30
N ARG A 77 -7.16 -5.73 -14.01
CA ARG A 77 -7.27 -6.61 -15.19
C ARG A 77 -6.28 -6.26 -16.28
N GLU A 78 -6.04 -4.97 -16.49
CA GLU A 78 -5.05 -4.52 -17.47
C GLU A 78 -3.62 -4.85 -17.00
N ILE A 79 -3.33 -4.64 -15.73
CA ILE A 79 -2.05 -5.03 -15.12
C ILE A 79 -1.84 -6.55 -15.22
N ALA A 80 -2.87 -7.36 -14.98
CA ALA A 80 -2.78 -8.81 -15.10
C ALA A 80 -2.39 -9.27 -16.51
N ARG A 81 -2.79 -8.52 -17.56
CA ARG A 81 -2.41 -8.82 -18.96
C ARG A 81 -1.02 -8.32 -19.31
N SER A 82 -0.69 -7.10 -18.88
CA SER A 82 0.53 -6.40 -19.31
C SER A 82 1.74 -6.65 -18.40
N SER A 83 1.52 -6.97 -17.14
CA SER A 83 2.55 -7.15 -16.09
C SER A 83 2.07 -8.08 -14.96
N PRO A 84 1.74 -9.36 -15.28
CA PRO A 84 1.15 -10.30 -14.32
C PRO A 84 1.99 -10.52 -13.05
N SER A 85 3.32 -10.46 -13.14
CA SER A 85 4.22 -10.62 -11.98
C SER A 85 4.03 -9.53 -10.92
N SER A 86 3.52 -8.35 -11.30
CA SER A 86 3.27 -7.25 -10.35
C SER A 86 2.13 -7.55 -9.38
N LEU A 87 1.29 -8.56 -9.66
CA LEU A 87 0.20 -8.98 -8.77
C LEU A 87 0.69 -9.63 -7.46
N ASN A 88 1.97 -10.04 -7.42
CA ASN A 88 2.63 -10.61 -6.25
C ASN A 88 3.82 -9.77 -5.76
N GLU A 89 4.12 -8.64 -6.41
CA GLU A 89 5.27 -7.81 -6.07
C GLU A 89 5.09 -7.14 -4.70
N ARG A 90 6.11 -7.24 -3.85
CA ARG A 90 6.07 -6.59 -2.55
C ARG A 90 6.31 -5.09 -2.68
N ASN A 91 5.46 -4.29 -2.07
CA ASN A 91 5.67 -2.85 -1.94
C ASN A 91 6.79 -2.52 -0.93
N SER A 92 7.04 -1.22 -0.71
CA SER A 92 8.08 -0.74 0.22
C SER A 92 7.87 -1.18 1.68
N ASN A 93 6.66 -1.56 2.06
CA ASN A 93 6.33 -2.11 3.38
C ASN A 93 6.44 -3.63 3.42
N GLY A 94 6.96 -4.26 2.35
CA GLY A 94 7.06 -5.71 2.24
C GLY A 94 5.71 -6.41 2.05
N GLN A 95 4.63 -5.71 1.72
CA GLN A 95 3.30 -6.28 1.50
C GLN A 95 3.10 -6.63 0.03
N THR A 96 2.54 -7.79 -0.26
CA THR A 96 1.99 -8.08 -1.61
C THR A 96 0.70 -7.28 -1.83
N PRO A 97 0.22 -7.11 -3.08
CA PRO A 97 -1.04 -6.42 -3.35
C PRO A 97 -2.22 -7.06 -2.62
N LEU A 98 -2.25 -8.39 -2.52
CA LEU A 98 -3.30 -9.11 -1.77
C LEU A 98 -3.29 -8.73 -0.28
N MET A 99 -2.12 -8.60 0.34
CA MET A 99 -1.99 -8.15 1.73
C MET A 99 -2.50 -6.73 1.92
N SER A 100 -2.06 -5.79 1.07
CA SER A 100 -2.46 -4.39 1.18
C SER A 100 -3.97 -4.23 0.95
N ALA A 101 -4.55 -4.91 -0.03
CA ALA A 101 -5.99 -4.89 -0.28
C ALA A 101 -6.79 -5.47 0.90
N ALA A 102 -6.33 -6.58 1.49
CA ALA A 102 -6.96 -7.19 2.65
C ALA A 102 -6.89 -6.29 3.89
N GLN A 103 -5.74 -5.69 4.15
CA GLN A 103 -5.53 -4.75 5.26
C GLN A 103 -6.42 -3.50 5.12
N MET A 104 -6.51 -2.95 3.91
CA MET A 104 -7.28 -1.74 3.61
C MET A 104 -8.79 -1.99 3.46
N GLY A 105 -9.26 -3.24 3.53
CA GLY A 105 -10.69 -3.51 3.44
C GLY A 105 -11.26 -3.35 2.03
N LEU A 106 -10.48 -3.64 0.99
CA LEU A 106 -10.88 -3.46 -0.42
C LEU A 106 -11.38 -4.79 -1.02
N ALA A 107 -12.57 -5.24 -0.60
CA ALA A 107 -13.10 -6.56 -0.98
C ALA A 107 -13.17 -6.81 -2.50
N PRO A 108 -13.62 -5.88 -3.36
CA PRO A 108 -13.62 -6.09 -4.81
C PRO A 108 -12.22 -6.28 -5.41
N ILE A 109 -11.21 -5.66 -4.80
CA ILE A 109 -9.81 -5.80 -5.23
C ILE A 109 -9.25 -7.15 -4.81
N VAL A 110 -9.54 -7.60 -3.59
CA VAL A 110 -9.19 -8.95 -3.14
C VAL A 110 -9.81 -10.00 -4.06
N GLU A 111 -11.11 -9.88 -4.36
CA GLU A 111 -11.81 -10.79 -5.26
C GLU A 111 -11.18 -10.84 -6.66
N GLU A 112 -10.83 -9.69 -7.25
CA GLU A 112 -10.17 -9.64 -8.56
C GLU A 112 -8.76 -10.23 -8.52
N LEU A 113 -7.95 -9.92 -7.50
CA LEU A 113 -6.60 -10.48 -7.36
C LEU A 113 -6.64 -12.02 -7.27
N LEU A 114 -7.63 -12.58 -6.58
CA LEU A 114 -7.83 -14.02 -6.43
C LEU A 114 -8.28 -14.73 -7.71
N THR A 115 -8.59 -14.01 -8.79
CA THR A 115 -8.80 -14.63 -10.11
C THR A 115 -7.51 -15.13 -10.75
N SER A 116 -6.36 -14.61 -10.32
CA SER A 116 -5.04 -15.04 -10.79
C SER A 116 -4.60 -16.33 -10.08
N PRO A 117 -4.32 -17.43 -10.81
CA PRO A 117 -3.79 -18.65 -10.22
C PRO A 117 -2.45 -18.43 -9.50
N ASP A 118 -1.61 -17.53 -10.00
CA ASP A 118 -0.32 -17.22 -9.37
C ASP A 118 -0.51 -16.52 -8.01
N VAL A 119 -1.50 -15.64 -7.87
CA VAL A 119 -1.85 -15.05 -6.57
C VAL A 119 -2.39 -16.11 -5.61
N ARG A 120 -3.25 -17.01 -6.11
CA ARG A 120 -3.81 -18.13 -5.30
C ARG A 120 -2.76 -19.13 -4.81
N ASN A 121 -1.66 -19.31 -5.55
CA ASN A 121 -0.56 -20.16 -5.11
C ASN A 121 0.32 -19.50 -4.04
N ASN A 122 0.08 -18.22 -3.73
CA ASN A 122 0.90 -17.38 -2.87
C ASN A 122 0.07 -16.71 -1.75
N LEU A 123 -1.07 -17.29 -1.35
CA LEU A 123 -1.99 -16.76 -0.34
C LEU A 123 -1.33 -16.55 1.03
N ASP A 124 -0.51 -17.52 1.44
CA ASP A 124 0.05 -17.60 2.79
C ASP A 124 1.48 -17.07 2.89
N ILE A 125 1.92 -16.31 1.88
CA ILE A 125 3.14 -15.51 2.00
C ILE A 125 3.01 -14.64 3.25
N LYS A 126 4.04 -14.62 4.11
CA LYS A 126 4.07 -13.75 5.29
C LYS A 126 4.70 -12.39 4.96
N GLY A 127 4.01 -11.32 5.36
CA GLY A 127 4.53 -9.95 5.43
C GLY A 127 4.79 -9.52 6.88
N PRO A 128 5.15 -8.25 7.11
CA PRO A 128 5.43 -7.76 8.46
C PRO A 128 4.25 -7.87 9.44
N ALA A 129 3.02 -7.81 8.94
CA ALA A 129 1.79 -7.95 9.73
C ALA A 129 1.07 -9.29 9.48
N GLY A 130 1.80 -10.31 9.02
CA GLY A 130 1.24 -11.63 8.71
C GLY A 130 0.80 -11.81 7.25
N THR A 131 0.04 -12.88 7.00
CA THR A 131 -0.56 -13.21 5.69
C THR A 131 -1.68 -12.24 5.33
N ALA A 132 -2.20 -12.30 4.09
CA ALA A 132 -3.36 -11.50 3.70
C ALA A 132 -4.58 -11.79 4.58
N TRP A 133 -4.80 -13.05 4.94
CA TRP A 133 -5.89 -13.45 5.84
C TRP A 133 -5.71 -12.83 7.22
N GLN A 134 -4.53 -12.94 7.83
CA GLN A 134 -4.24 -12.31 9.13
C GLN A 134 -4.42 -10.78 9.08
N GLN A 135 -4.03 -10.13 7.99
CA GLN A 135 -4.23 -8.68 7.83
C GLN A 135 -5.70 -8.28 7.70
N SER A 136 -6.54 -9.13 7.11
CA SER A 136 -8.00 -8.93 7.11
C SER A 136 -8.59 -9.06 8.52
N MET A 137 -8.00 -9.90 9.38
CA MET A 137 -8.44 -10.12 10.77
C MET A 137 -8.19 -8.90 11.66
N LEU A 138 -7.20 -8.06 11.31
CA LEU A 138 -6.92 -6.82 12.04
C LEU A 138 -8.08 -5.83 11.95
N ALA A 139 -8.81 -5.84 10.83
CA ALA A 139 -9.85 -4.87 10.52
C ALA A 139 -9.40 -3.41 10.78
N ILE A 140 -8.15 -3.07 10.44
CA ILE A 140 -7.44 -1.93 11.02
C ILE A 140 -8.18 -0.60 10.82
N ARG A 141 -8.93 -0.43 9.73
CA ARG A 141 -9.70 0.80 9.46
C ARG A 141 -10.90 0.97 10.38
N GLN A 142 -11.43 -0.12 10.92
CA GLN A 142 -12.51 -0.11 11.90
C GLN A 142 -12.00 -0.27 13.34
N SER A 143 -10.90 -0.99 13.55
CA SER A 143 -10.33 -1.29 14.88
C SER A 143 -9.28 -0.27 15.36
N MET A 144 -8.85 0.67 14.51
CA MET A 144 -7.79 1.63 14.83
C MET A 144 -7.98 2.33 16.20
N PRO A 145 -9.19 2.82 16.55
CA PRO A 145 -9.37 3.51 17.83
C PRO A 145 -9.06 2.65 19.06
N SER A 146 -9.24 1.33 18.96
CA SER A 146 -8.93 0.37 20.01
C SER A 146 -7.50 -0.14 19.96
N CYS A 147 -6.95 -0.27 18.75
CA CYS A 147 -5.59 -0.73 18.50
C CYS A 147 -4.55 0.31 18.99
N TYR A 148 -4.84 1.59 18.75
CA TYR A 148 -3.99 2.73 19.15
C TYR A 148 -4.83 3.86 19.78
N PRO A 149 -5.34 3.66 21.01
CA PRO A 149 -6.22 4.63 21.67
C PRO A 149 -5.60 6.01 21.85
N GLN A 150 -4.27 6.07 21.98
CA GLN A 150 -3.45 7.27 22.14
C GLN A 150 -3.20 8.06 20.85
N ILE A 151 -3.72 7.63 19.69
CA ILE A 151 -3.70 8.47 18.48
C ILE A 151 -4.39 9.80 18.81
N ARG A 152 -3.55 10.82 19.00
CA ARG A 152 -3.92 12.23 19.17
C ARG A 152 -3.72 13.03 17.89
N ASN A 153 -3.08 12.43 16.88
CA ASN A 153 -2.87 13.10 15.60
C ASN A 153 -4.24 13.29 14.92
N PRO A 154 -4.70 14.55 14.76
CA PRO A 154 -5.99 14.82 14.15
C PRO A 154 -6.04 14.35 12.69
N PHE A 155 -4.91 14.34 11.96
CA PHE A 155 -4.88 13.90 10.57
C PHE A 155 -5.19 12.41 10.40
N VAL A 156 -4.73 11.57 11.34
CA VAL A 156 -5.07 10.14 11.34
C VAL A 156 -6.53 9.93 11.71
N PHE A 157 -7.04 10.70 12.68
CA PHE A 157 -8.43 10.58 13.09
C PHE A 157 -9.40 11.08 12.01
N VAL A 158 -9.09 12.18 11.32
CA VAL A 158 -9.90 12.72 10.21
C VAL A 158 -10.02 11.68 9.10
N ASP A 159 -8.91 11.08 8.66
CA ASP A 159 -8.92 10.01 7.66
C ASP A 159 -9.85 8.84 8.04
N ILE A 160 -9.83 8.41 9.30
CA ILE A 160 -10.74 7.37 9.80
C ILE A 160 -12.20 7.87 9.74
N VAL A 161 -12.47 9.08 10.23
CA VAL A 161 -13.83 9.63 10.29
C VAL A 161 -14.46 9.75 8.91
N VAL A 162 -13.76 10.31 7.93
CA VAL A 162 -14.32 10.58 6.59
C VAL A 162 -14.45 9.32 5.75
N THR A 163 -13.63 8.30 6.01
CA THR A 163 -13.76 7.00 5.34
C THR A 163 -14.67 6.03 6.06
N GLN A 164 -15.09 6.30 7.31
CA GLN A 164 -15.95 5.42 8.08
C GLN A 164 -17.26 5.03 7.37
N PRO A 165 -17.98 5.94 6.67
CA PRO A 165 -19.18 5.57 5.92
C PRO A 165 -18.95 4.44 4.92
N TYR A 166 -17.80 4.41 4.24
CA TYR A 166 -17.44 3.32 3.32
C TYR A 166 -17.39 1.97 4.03
N TYR A 167 -16.68 1.90 5.18
CA TYR A 167 -16.52 0.63 5.91
C TYR A 167 -17.81 0.16 6.59
N LEU A 168 -18.70 1.08 6.99
CA LEU A 168 -20.00 0.74 7.55
C LEU A 168 -20.96 0.21 6.48
N ASP A 169 -20.95 0.81 5.29
CA ASP A 169 -21.78 0.38 4.17
C ASP A 169 -21.28 -0.95 3.58
N ARG A 170 -19.99 -1.05 3.25
CA ARG A 170 -19.41 -2.23 2.60
C ARG A 170 -19.21 -3.41 3.53
N ASN A 171 -19.05 -3.17 4.84
CA ASN A 171 -18.67 -4.18 5.83
C ASN A 171 -17.59 -5.15 5.28
N PRO A 172 -16.43 -4.65 4.83
CA PRO A 172 -15.61 -5.39 3.87
C PRO A 172 -14.82 -6.53 4.51
N TYR A 173 -14.44 -6.43 5.78
CA TYR A 173 -13.51 -7.36 6.41
C TYR A 173 -14.06 -8.79 6.53
N PRO A 174 -15.32 -9.03 6.97
CA PRO A 174 -15.92 -10.37 6.93
C PRO A 174 -15.97 -10.95 5.51
N ARG A 175 -16.26 -10.13 4.49
CA ARG A 175 -16.26 -10.58 3.08
C ARG A 175 -14.85 -10.98 2.63
N ILE A 176 -13.83 -10.19 2.96
CA ILE A 176 -12.44 -10.49 2.62
C ILE A 176 -11.97 -11.77 3.29
N ARG A 177 -12.28 -11.95 4.58
CA ARG A 177 -11.99 -13.17 5.31
C ARG A 177 -12.56 -14.38 4.58
N GLN A 178 -13.84 -14.33 4.22
CA GLN A 178 -14.51 -15.39 3.48
C GLN A 178 -13.85 -15.65 2.12
N LEU A 179 -13.57 -14.61 1.33
CA LEU A 179 -12.91 -14.75 0.02
C LEU A 179 -11.56 -15.47 0.12
N LEU A 180 -10.77 -15.17 1.15
CA LEU A 180 -9.46 -15.77 1.37
C LEU A 180 -9.59 -17.23 1.86
N GLU A 181 -10.53 -17.51 2.76
CA GLU A 181 -10.83 -18.87 3.22
C GLU A 181 -11.33 -19.76 2.06
N ASP A 182 -12.26 -19.25 1.24
CA ASP A 182 -12.78 -19.92 0.04
C ASP A 182 -11.69 -20.14 -1.02
N ALA A 183 -10.67 -19.27 -1.05
CA ALA A 183 -9.52 -19.43 -1.93
C ALA A 183 -8.51 -20.49 -1.44
N GLY A 184 -8.63 -20.91 -0.17
CA GLY A 184 -7.78 -21.93 0.46
C GLY A 184 -6.68 -21.38 1.37
N ALA A 185 -6.80 -20.13 1.86
CA ALA A 185 -5.81 -19.55 2.76
C ALA A 185 -5.80 -20.24 4.14
N ASP A 186 -4.63 -20.31 4.75
CA ASP A 186 -4.47 -20.75 6.14
C ASP A 186 -5.17 -19.77 7.09
N HIS A 187 -6.00 -20.31 7.99
CA HIS A 187 -6.89 -19.53 8.85
C HIS A 187 -6.68 -19.85 10.35
N ASP A 188 -5.43 -19.75 10.79
CA ASP A 188 -5.05 -19.94 12.19
C ASP A 188 -5.47 -18.74 13.06
N MET A 189 -6.53 -18.92 13.84
CA MET A 189 -7.05 -17.92 14.78
C MET A 189 -6.06 -17.55 15.89
N GLU A 190 -5.23 -18.48 16.35
CA GLU A 190 -4.23 -18.20 17.37
C GLU A 190 -3.15 -17.28 16.80
N ALA A 191 -2.67 -17.58 15.59
CA ALA A 191 -1.71 -16.73 14.89
C ALA A 191 -2.30 -15.36 14.52
N ALA A 192 -3.60 -15.27 14.19
CA ALA A 192 -4.28 -13.99 14.00
C ALA A 192 -4.33 -13.16 15.28
N ARG A 193 -4.64 -13.81 16.43
CA ARG A 193 -4.64 -13.14 17.73
C ARG A 193 -3.26 -12.62 18.10
N GLU A 194 -2.23 -13.44 17.91
CA GLU A 194 -0.84 -13.04 18.14
C GLU A 194 -0.46 -11.83 17.26
N SER A 195 -0.79 -11.88 15.97
CA SER A 195 -0.54 -10.78 15.03
C SER A 195 -1.23 -9.49 15.49
N TRP A 196 -2.48 -9.59 15.94
CA TRP A 196 -3.22 -8.45 16.46
C TRP A 196 -2.55 -7.89 17.73
N MET A 197 -2.16 -8.75 18.68
CA MET A 197 -1.51 -8.34 19.93
C MET A 197 -0.14 -7.69 19.70
N ASN A 198 0.62 -8.18 18.71
CA ASN A 198 1.92 -7.65 18.35
C ASN A 198 1.84 -6.31 17.63
N LEU A 199 0.78 -6.08 16.86
CA LEU A 199 0.57 -4.81 16.16
C LEU A 199 -0.05 -3.75 17.10
N CYS A 200 -1.07 -4.13 17.87
CA CYS A 200 -1.85 -3.25 18.73
C CYS A 200 -1.26 -3.15 20.15
N THR A 201 -0.04 -2.65 20.26
CA THR A 201 0.77 -2.69 21.51
C THR A 201 0.32 -1.73 22.61
N THR A 202 -0.59 -0.80 22.30
CA THR A 202 -0.92 0.36 23.14
C THR A 202 -2.39 0.40 23.58
N GLN A 203 -3.08 -0.71 23.33
CA GLN A 203 -4.46 -0.96 23.72
C GLN A 203 -4.72 -0.85 25.23
N SER A 204 -5.98 -0.63 25.61
CA SER A 204 -6.39 -0.61 27.02
C SER A 204 -6.33 -2.02 27.66
N PRO A 205 -6.25 -2.13 29.00
CA PRO A 205 -6.32 -3.43 29.68
C PRO A 205 -7.61 -4.21 29.35
N ASN A 206 -8.74 -3.52 29.18
CA ASN A 206 -10.00 -4.14 28.80
C ASN A 206 -9.94 -4.70 27.38
N THR A 207 -9.46 -3.90 26.42
CA THR A 207 -9.26 -4.32 25.02
C THR A 207 -8.37 -5.56 24.97
N LYS A 208 -7.25 -5.55 25.70
CA LYS A 208 -6.34 -6.69 25.79
C LYS A 208 -7.04 -7.93 26.30
N LYS A 209 -7.83 -7.80 27.37
CA LYS A 209 -8.61 -8.91 27.92
C LYS A 209 -9.58 -9.51 26.89
N VAL A 210 -10.42 -8.71 26.24
CA VAL A 210 -11.38 -9.28 25.27
C VAL A 210 -10.66 -9.91 24.07
N MET A 211 -9.55 -9.33 23.61
CA MET A 211 -8.78 -9.93 22.51
C MET A 211 -8.04 -11.20 22.92
N THR A 212 -7.66 -11.36 24.20
CA THR A 212 -7.14 -12.63 24.73
C THR A 212 -8.23 -13.69 24.80
N ASP A 213 -9.43 -13.34 25.25
CA ASP A 213 -10.51 -14.29 25.54
C ASP A 213 -11.38 -14.62 24.31
N THR A 214 -11.27 -13.86 23.22
CA THR A 214 -12.15 -14.02 22.06
C THR A 214 -11.85 -15.27 21.23
N SER A 215 -12.91 -15.91 20.75
CA SER A 215 -12.86 -16.96 19.72
C SER A 215 -12.90 -16.42 18.29
N ASP A 216 -13.25 -15.15 18.10
CA ASP A 216 -13.26 -14.49 16.79
C ASP A 216 -12.59 -13.11 16.88
N VAL A 217 -11.32 -13.09 16.48
CA VAL A 217 -10.44 -11.91 16.51
C VAL A 217 -11.02 -10.76 15.68
N GLN A 218 -11.53 -11.03 14.48
CA GLN A 218 -11.99 -9.99 13.55
C GLN A 218 -13.27 -9.35 14.07
N LYS A 219 -14.23 -10.17 14.50
CA LYS A 219 -15.49 -9.68 15.06
C LYS A 219 -15.25 -8.83 16.30
N SER A 220 -14.39 -9.29 17.22
CA SER A 220 -14.05 -8.51 18.41
C SER A 220 -13.31 -7.22 18.07
N ALA A 221 -12.38 -7.24 17.12
CA ALA A 221 -11.65 -6.04 16.69
C ALA A 221 -12.59 -4.96 16.12
N ILE A 222 -13.55 -5.35 15.28
CA ILE A 222 -14.55 -4.43 14.70
C ILE A 222 -15.45 -3.86 15.80
N GLN A 223 -15.94 -4.70 16.72
CA GLN A 223 -16.83 -4.28 17.80
C GLN A 223 -16.15 -3.31 18.77
N LEU A 224 -14.94 -3.64 19.21
CA LEU A 224 -14.13 -2.76 20.06
C LEU A 224 -13.90 -1.42 19.37
N GLY A 225 -13.49 -1.47 18.10
CA GLY A 225 -13.24 -0.28 17.29
C GLY A 225 -14.44 0.65 17.19
N ALA A 226 -15.63 0.09 16.96
CA ALA A 226 -16.88 0.85 16.92
C ALA A 226 -17.22 1.52 18.26
N VAL A 227 -17.02 0.81 19.38
CA VAL A 227 -17.24 1.36 20.73
C VAL A 227 -16.30 2.55 20.99
N ASP A 228 -15.00 2.37 20.73
CA ASP A 228 -14.00 3.40 20.99
C ASP A 228 -14.13 4.59 20.03
N PHE A 229 -14.48 4.35 18.77
CA PHE A 229 -14.78 5.39 17.79
C PHE A 229 -15.93 6.29 18.25
N ASN A 230 -17.06 5.68 18.65
CA ASN A 230 -18.23 6.43 19.11
C ASN A 230 -17.94 7.21 20.40
N SER A 231 -17.17 6.62 21.32
CA SER A 231 -16.69 7.31 22.52
C SER A 231 -15.88 8.57 22.17
N LYS A 232 -14.95 8.47 21.20
CA LYS A 232 -14.18 9.63 20.72
C LYS A 232 -15.06 10.69 20.05
N LEU A 233 -16.00 10.28 19.20
CA LEU A 233 -16.93 11.21 18.55
C LEU A 233 -17.82 11.96 19.55
N ASN A 234 -18.34 11.28 20.58
CA ASN A 234 -19.18 11.93 21.59
C ASN A 234 -18.39 12.98 22.39
N LYS A 235 -17.17 12.63 22.82
CA LYS A 235 -16.24 13.58 23.45
C LYS A 235 -15.94 14.80 22.58
N ALA A 236 -15.71 14.59 21.28
CA ALA A 236 -15.47 15.68 20.33
C ALA A 236 -16.71 16.60 20.14
N LYS A 237 -17.91 16.06 20.34
CA LYS A 237 -19.19 16.81 20.29
C LYS A 237 -19.55 17.51 21.61
N GLY A 238 -18.72 17.38 22.66
CA GLY A 238 -19.04 17.91 24.00
C GLY A 238 -20.21 17.20 24.68
N LYS A 239 -20.49 15.94 24.31
CA LYS A 239 -21.51 15.08 24.91
C LYS A 239 -20.88 13.99 25.78
#